data_AF-A0A1H9AVE6-F1
#
_entry.id   AF-A0A1H9AVE6-F1
#
_cell.length_a   1.000
_cell.length_b   1.000
_cell.length_c   1.000
_cell.angle_alpha   90.00
_cell.angle_beta   90.00
_cell.angle_gamma   90.00
#
_symmetry.space_group_name_H-M   'P 1'
#
loop_
_entity.id
_entity.type
_entity.pdbx_description
1 polymer ?
#
loop_
_entity_poly.entity_id
_entity_poly.type
_entity_poly.pdbx_seq_one_letter_code
_entity_poly.pdbx_strand_id
1 'polypeptide(L)'
;MKLFQWTLFVDMLGYRDANGSICSDEDAKDFVEFMETNRKILDFSNRTEVKERYKNDEFDLYKYYDIDSCFVSDSIIITYKPKEIDESISEDLRFMHSANALFIICMRLQTVIFNCFSEKGIFLRGGISSKYAYIKDNFAVGEGVIEAYLAESEIAKNPRIVLHPSISENNKLIEKIEYLSELMYGGRSLIQSDPKDGHLFLDYIGYTLSSSSLKSAAVARAALINPIGLIAQKSVTKKFIQRHSEALKRKLDEIRGNLERAESESKEHEKIARVLSKFIWLKEYHNRSIAVEKELESHLIE
;
A
#
# COMPACT_ATOMS: atom_id res chain seq x y z
N MET A 1 -12.39 24.43 9.27
CA MET A 1 -11.54 24.02 8.12
C MET A 1 -11.35 22.52 8.21
N LYS A 2 -11.62 21.72 7.16
CA LYS A 2 -11.53 20.26 7.22
C LYS A 2 -10.12 19.77 6.89
N LEU A 3 -9.73 18.63 7.45
CA LEU A 3 -8.53 17.91 7.03
C LEU A 3 -8.70 17.39 5.60
N PHE A 4 -7.61 16.92 4.99
CA PHE A 4 -7.69 16.29 3.67
C PHE A 4 -8.38 14.95 3.79
N GLN A 5 -9.34 14.68 2.91
CA GLN A 5 -9.83 13.33 2.74
C GLN A 5 -8.75 12.49 2.06
N TRP A 6 -8.68 11.20 2.37
CA TRP A 6 -7.90 10.25 1.58
C TRP A 6 -8.84 9.20 1.00
N THR A 7 -8.84 9.07 -0.31
CA THR A 7 -9.61 8.06 -1.04
C THR A 7 -8.65 7.19 -1.82
N LEU A 8 -8.72 5.88 -1.61
CA LEU A 8 -7.86 4.91 -2.26
C LEU A 8 -8.70 3.98 -3.12
N PHE A 9 -8.21 3.73 -4.32
CA PHE A 9 -8.69 2.68 -5.21
C PHE A 9 -7.53 1.71 -5.44
N VAL A 10 -7.66 0.48 -4.97
CA VAL A 10 -6.59 -0.52 -4.99
C VAL A 10 -7.07 -1.77 -5.73
N ASP A 11 -6.46 -2.04 -6.87
CA ASP A 11 -6.70 -3.15 -7.77
C ASP A 11 -5.77 -4.34 -7.47
N MET A 12 -6.29 -5.56 -7.59
CA MET A 12 -5.56 -6.81 -7.44
C MET A 12 -5.03 -7.30 -8.80
N LEU A 13 -3.73 -7.08 -9.06
CA LEU A 13 -3.11 -7.51 -10.32
C LEU A 13 -3.07 -9.04 -10.43
N GLY A 14 -3.60 -9.54 -11.55
CA GLY A 14 -3.74 -10.97 -11.81
C GLY A 14 -5.08 -11.54 -11.37
N TYR A 15 -6.01 -10.72 -10.85
CA TYR A 15 -7.35 -11.16 -10.47
C TYR A 15 -8.08 -11.85 -11.61
N ARG A 16 -8.02 -11.32 -12.85
CA ARG A 16 -8.69 -11.93 -14.00
C ARG A 16 -8.27 -13.39 -14.20
N ASP A 17 -6.98 -13.67 -14.07
CA ASP A 17 -6.45 -15.03 -14.27
C ASP A 17 -6.82 -15.92 -13.06
N ALA A 18 -6.70 -15.39 -11.84
CA ALA A 18 -7.12 -16.09 -10.63
C ALA A 18 -8.63 -16.45 -10.67
N ASN A 19 -9.49 -15.47 -10.96
CA ASN A 19 -10.92 -15.65 -11.07
C ASN A 19 -11.31 -16.53 -12.27
N GLY A 20 -10.58 -16.45 -13.39
CA GLY A 20 -10.78 -17.29 -14.56
C GLY A 20 -10.40 -18.77 -14.34
N SER A 21 -9.58 -19.05 -13.32
CA SER A 21 -9.20 -20.41 -12.93
C SER A 21 -10.21 -21.08 -11.98
N ILE A 22 -11.17 -20.33 -11.45
CA ILE A 22 -12.24 -20.85 -10.58
C ILE A 22 -13.17 -21.73 -11.42
N CYS A 23 -13.15 -23.03 -11.19
CA CYS A 23 -13.92 -24.00 -11.96
C CYS A 23 -14.90 -24.82 -11.11
N SER A 24 -14.91 -24.58 -9.79
CA SER A 24 -15.76 -25.26 -8.82
C SER A 24 -16.25 -24.31 -7.73
N ASP A 25 -17.31 -24.72 -7.03
CA ASP A 25 -17.79 -24.02 -5.83
C ASP A 25 -16.74 -24.01 -4.70
N GLU A 26 -15.84 -24.98 -4.66
CA GLU A 26 -14.75 -25.05 -3.69
C GLU A 26 -13.71 -23.96 -3.97
N ASP A 27 -13.27 -23.83 -5.22
CA ASP A 27 -12.37 -22.75 -5.65
C ASP A 27 -12.99 -21.37 -5.37
N ALA A 28 -14.30 -21.23 -5.63
CA ALA A 28 -15.02 -19.99 -5.39
C ALA A 28 -15.07 -19.65 -3.89
N LYS A 29 -15.31 -20.64 -3.02
CA LYS A 29 -15.34 -20.44 -1.56
C LYS A 29 -13.97 -20.06 -1.01
N ASP A 30 -12.92 -20.75 -1.45
CA ASP A 30 -11.53 -20.43 -1.07
C ASP A 30 -11.15 -18.99 -1.49
N PHE A 31 -11.52 -18.60 -2.72
CA PHE A 31 -11.25 -17.25 -3.20
C PHE A 31 -12.05 -16.18 -2.43
N VAL A 32 -13.33 -16.45 -2.13
CA VAL A 32 -14.16 -15.57 -1.28
C VAL A 32 -13.59 -15.47 0.13
N GLU A 33 -13.11 -16.56 0.73
CA GLU A 33 -12.49 -16.55 2.06
C GLU A 33 -11.21 -15.69 2.08
N PHE A 34 -10.42 -15.75 1.02
CA PHE A 34 -9.27 -14.85 0.84
C PHE A 34 -9.70 -13.38 0.78
N MET A 35 -10.74 -13.05 0.02
CA MET A 35 -11.26 -11.67 -0.07
C MET A 35 -11.83 -11.19 1.28
N GLU A 36 -12.58 -12.04 1.98
CA GLU A 36 -13.11 -11.76 3.32
C GLU A 36 -11.99 -11.60 4.36
N THR A 37 -10.89 -12.33 4.24
CA THR A 37 -9.72 -12.15 5.10
C THR A 37 -9.09 -10.77 4.90
N ASN A 38 -8.95 -10.32 3.64
CA ASN A 38 -8.48 -8.96 3.34
C ASN A 38 -9.43 -7.88 3.88
N ARG A 39 -10.75 -8.10 3.78
CA ARG A 39 -11.76 -7.22 4.41
C ARG A 39 -11.59 -7.16 5.93
N LYS A 40 -11.47 -8.32 6.59
CA LYS A 40 -11.29 -8.41 8.04
C LYS A 40 -10.02 -7.71 8.54
N ILE A 41 -8.94 -7.66 7.74
CA ILE A 41 -7.73 -6.90 8.10
C ILE A 41 -8.08 -5.41 8.29
N LEU A 42 -8.88 -4.84 7.38
CA LEU A 42 -9.34 -3.45 7.46
C LEU A 42 -10.31 -3.24 8.63
N ASP A 43 -11.27 -4.16 8.84
CA ASP A 43 -12.22 -4.09 9.94
C ASP A 43 -11.53 -4.20 11.31
N PHE A 44 -10.56 -5.11 11.44
CA PHE A 44 -9.78 -5.30 12.66
C PHE A 44 -8.96 -4.06 12.99
N SER A 45 -8.50 -3.31 11.98
CA SER A 45 -7.83 -2.03 12.18
C SER A 45 -8.77 -0.94 12.71
N ASN A 46 -10.10 -1.18 12.70
CA ASN A 46 -11.16 -0.25 13.09
C ASN A 46 -12.02 -0.72 14.27
N ARG A 47 -11.64 -1.79 14.97
CA ARG A 47 -12.35 -2.26 16.18
C ARG A 47 -12.18 -1.32 17.38
N THR A 48 -13.09 -1.42 18.34
CA THR A 48 -13.15 -0.55 19.53
C THR A 48 -11.82 -0.47 20.27
N GLU A 49 -11.14 -1.60 20.50
CA GLU A 49 -9.87 -1.62 21.23
C GLU A 49 -8.74 -0.89 20.50
N VAL A 50 -8.81 -0.82 19.17
CA VAL A 50 -7.86 -0.03 18.38
C VAL A 50 -8.21 1.45 18.50
N LYS A 51 -9.50 1.81 18.39
CA LYS A 51 -9.95 3.19 18.57
C LYS A 51 -9.57 3.77 19.94
N GLU A 52 -9.69 2.99 21.01
CA GLU A 52 -9.32 3.42 22.36
C GLU A 52 -7.81 3.68 22.53
N ARG A 53 -6.95 2.99 21.77
CA ARG A 53 -5.49 3.25 21.83
C ARG A 53 -5.16 4.63 21.28
N TYR A 54 -5.76 5.00 20.15
CA TYR A 54 -5.51 6.30 19.50
C TYR A 54 -5.87 7.51 20.37
N LYS A 55 -6.80 7.37 21.32
CA LYS A 55 -7.13 8.46 22.27
C LYS A 55 -5.97 8.88 23.15
N ASN A 56 -4.97 8.00 23.31
CA ASN A 56 -3.77 8.24 24.12
C ASN A 56 -2.54 8.57 23.28
N ASP A 57 -2.66 8.56 21.95
CA ASP A 57 -1.58 8.90 21.03
C ASP A 57 -1.53 10.41 20.78
N GLU A 58 -0.39 10.93 20.33
CA GLU A 58 -0.24 12.35 19.95
C GLU A 58 -1.20 12.76 18.81
N PHE A 59 -1.63 11.78 18.00
CA PHE A 59 -2.62 11.96 16.95
C PHE A 59 -3.74 10.93 17.06
N ASP A 60 -4.89 11.36 17.58
CA ASP A 60 -6.12 10.54 17.60
C ASP A 60 -6.78 10.51 16.22
N LEU A 61 -6.47 9.47 15.44
CA LEU A 61 -7.04 9.26 14.11
C LEU A 61 -8.59 9.31 14.11
N TYR A 62 -9.24 8.72 15.12
CA TYR A 62 -10.70 8.55 15.13
C TYR A 62 -11.43 9.77 15.66
N LYS A 63 -10.73 10.70 16.32
CA LYS A 63 -11.22 12.07 16.55
C LYS A 63 -11.43 12.81 15.23
N TYR A 64 -10.54 12.61 14.26
CA TYR A 64 -10.51 13.41 13.03
C TYR A 64 -11.10 12.73 11.79
N TYR A 65 -11.19 11.40 11.76
CA TYR A 65 -11.62 10.65 10.58
C TYR A 65 -12.67 9.58 10.89
N ASP A 66 -13.61 9.43 9.96
CA ASP A 66 -14.36 8.21 9.75
C ASP A 66 -13.65 7.37 8.68
N ILE A 67 -13.56 6.06 8.91
CA ILE A 67 -12.83 5.14 8.04
C ILE A 67 -13.81 4.10 7.56
N ASP A 68 -14.00 4.05 6.25
CA ASP A 68 -14.90 3.12 5.58
C ASP A 68 -14.14 2.43 4.44
N SER A 69 -14.55 1.21 4.11
CA SER A 69 -14.03 0.48 2.96
C SER A 69 -15.08 -0.44 2.37
N CYS A 70 -15.04 -0.64 1.06
CA CYS A 70 -15.86 -1.62 0.37
C CYS A 70 -15.05 -2.35 -0.69
N PHE A 71 -15.46 -3.58 -0.98
CA PHE A 71 -14.94 -4.35 -2.11
C PHE A 71 -15.88 -4.18 -3.30
N VAL A 72 -15.32 -3.91 -4.46
CA VAL A 72 -16.03 -3.87 -5.74
C VAL A 72 -15.28 -4.80 -6.69
N SER A 73 -15.79 -6.02 -6.86
CA SER A 73 -15.11 -7.08 -7.62
C SER A 73 -13.70 -7.35 -7.10
N ASP A 74 -12.68 -6.97 -7.86
CA ASP A 74 -11.24 -7.15 -7.64
C ASP A 74 -10.57 -5.96 -6.97
N SER A 75 -11.35 -4.91 -6.72
CA SER A 75 -10.86 -3.65 -6.20
C SER A 75 -11.31 -3.42 -4.76
N ILE A 76 -10.41 -2.85 -3.96
CA ILE A 76 -10.66 -2.37 -2.61
C ILE A 76 -10.72 -0.85 -2.67
N ILE A 77 -11.83 -0.28 -2.24
CA ILE A 77 -11.99 1.17 -2.10
C ILE A 77 -11.96 1.49 -0.62
N ILE A 78 -11.11 2.42 -0.21
CA ILE A 78 -10.92 2.82 1.19
C ILE A 78 -11.03 4.34 1.28
N THR A 79 -11.77 4.85 2.26
CA THR A 79 -11.86 6.29 2.52
C THR A 79 -11.55 6.62 3.97
N TYR A 80 -10.73 7.63 4.16
CA TYR A 80 -10.52 8.32 5.43
C TYR A 80 -11.20 9.68 5.30
N LYS A 81 -12.47 9.73 5.69
CA LYS A 81 -13.33 10.91 5.55
C LYS A 81 -13.16 11.83 6.76
N PRO A 82 -12.76 13.10 6.57
CA PRO A 82 -12.53 14.00 7.68
C PRO A 82 -13.85 14.38 8.34
N LYS A 83 -13.88 14.29 9.67
CA LYS A 83 -15.01 14.72 10.49
C LYS A 83 -15.15 16.23 10.52
N GLU A 84 -16.37 16.68 10.72
CA GLU A 84 -16.61 18.03 11.21
C GLU A 84 -16.27 18.05 12.69
N ILE A 85 -15.30 18.88 13.06
CA ILE A 85 -14.90 19.11 14.44
C ILE A 85 -15.14 20.58 14.75
N ASP A 86 -15.67 20.86 15.95
CA ASP A 86 -15.98 22.22 16.40
C ASP A 86 -14.71 23.00 16.81
N GLU A 87 -13.59 22.30 16.98
CA GLU A 87 -12.30 22.89 17.33
C GLU A 87 -11.65 23.59 16.12
N SER A 88 -11.22 24.84 16.32
CA SER A 88 -10.41 25.56 15.34
C SER A 88 -8.99 24.99 15.30
N ILE A 89 -8.71 24.12 14.33
CA ILE A 89 -7.36 23.66 14.03
C ILE A 89 -6.58 24.69 13.21
N SER A 90 -5.30 24.89 13.55
CA SER A 90 -4.40 25.72 12.76
C SER A 90 -4.13 25.10 11.39
N GLU A 91 -3.69 25.92 10.43
CA GLU A 91 -3.34 25.42 9.10
C GLU A 91 -2.20 24.38 9.15
N ASP A 92 -1.20 24.62 10.00
CA ASP A 92 -0.07 23.72 10.18
C ASP A 92 -0.52 22.35 10.72
N LEU A 93 -1.36 22.34 11.76
CA LEU A 93 -1.92 21.10 12.32
C LEU A 93 -2.81 20.37 11.32
N ARG A 94 -3.57 21.09 10.47
CA ARG A 94 -4.35 20.46 9.39
C ARG A 94 -3.45 19.62 8.48
N PHE A 95 -2.35 20.20 8.00
CA PHE A 95 -1.42 19.48 7.12
C PHE A 95 -0.71 18.34 7.86
N MET A 96 -0.27 18.58 9.10
CA MET A 96 0.39 17.57 9.92
C MET A 96 -0.52 16.36 10.20
N HIS A 97 -1.77 16.57 10.62
CA HIS A 97 -2.72 15.50 10.86
C HIS A 97 -3.14 14.77 9.58
N SER A 98 -3.21 15.48 8.46
CA SER A 98 -3.48 14.86 7.15
C SER A 98 -2.32 13.96 6.72
N ALA A 99 -1.08 14.41 6.91
CA ALA A 99 0.10 13.59 6.66
C ALA A 99 0.15 12.36 7.59
N ASN A 100 -0.08 12.52 8.89
CA ASN A 100 -0.17 11.39 9.84
C ASN A 100 -1.20 10.33 9.41
N ALA A 101 -2.36 10.76 8.90
CA ALA A 101 -3.36 9.82 8.38
C ALA A 101 -2.82 8.99 7.19
N LEU A 102 -2.05 9.59 6.28
CA LEU A 102 -1.40 8.87 5.17
C LEU A 102 -0.39 7.82 5.66
N PHE A 103 0.37 8.11 6.73
CA PHE A 103 1.25 7.12 7.36
C PHE A 103 0.48 5.92 7.90
N ILE A 104 -0.63 6.18 8.59
CA ILE A 104 -1.48 5.12 9.15
C ILE A 104 -2.13 4.31 8.02
N ILE A 105 -2.52 4.94 6.91
CA ILE A 105 -3.02 4.27 5.71
C ILE A 105 -1.96 3.28 5.18
N CYS A 106 -0.72 3.74 4.98
CA CYS A 106 0.36 2.88 4.48
C CYS A 106 0.65 1.71 5.42
N MET A 107 0.70 1.96 6.73
CA MET A 107 0.87 0.92 7.76
C MET A 107 -0.22 -0.17 7.66
N ARG A 108 -1.49 0.23 7.54
CA ARG A 108 -2.61 -0.72 7.46
C ARG A 108 -2.64 -1.47 6.13
N LEU A 109 -2.36 -0.77 5.03
CA LEU A 109 -2.24 -1.39 3.70
C LEU A 109 -1.15 -2.45 3.64
N GLN A 110 -0.05 -2.30 4.40
CA GLN A 110 1.05 -3.26 4.39
C GLN A 110 0.59 -4.70 4.71
N THR A 111 -0.39 -4.85 5.62
CA THR A 111 -0.91 -6.17 5.99
C THR A 111 -1.76 -6.78 4.87
N VAL A 112 -2.55 -5.94 4.17
CA VAL A 112 -3.31 -6.36 2.98
C VAL A 112 -2.35 -6.74 1.84
N ILE A 113 -1.34 -5.91 1.57
CA ILE A 113 -0.30 -6.20 0.56
C ILE A 113 0.38 -7.54 0.86
N PHE A 114 0.80 -7.75 2.12
CA PHE A 114 1.43 -9.01 2.55
C PHE A 114 0.54 -10.22 2.28
N ASN A 115 -0.71 -10.17 2.75
CA ASN A 115 -1.67 -11.25 2.58
C ASN A 115 -1.93 -11.58 1.10
N CYS A 116 -2.04 -10.56 0.24
CA CYS A 116 -2.25 -10.76 -1.19
C CYS A 116 -1.11 -11.53 -1.86
N PHE A 117 0.14 -11.11 -1.67
CA PHE A 117 1.26 -11.79 -2.33
C PHE A 117 1.64 -13.10 -1.63
N SER A 118 1.41 -13.24 -0.32
CA SER A 118 1.77 -14.44 0.43
C SER A 118 0.84 -15.62 0.14
N GLU A 119 -0.47 -15.36 0.11
CA GLU A 119 -1.48 -16.42 -0.01
C GLU A 119 -1.79 -16.77 -1.46
N LYS A 120 -1.90 -15.75 -2.33
CA LYS A 120 -2.35 -15.95 -3.73
C LYS A 120 -1.33 -15.48 -4.78
N GLY A 121 -0.18 -14.94 -4.37
CA GLY A 121 0.79 -14.37 -5.32
C GLY A 121 0.26 -13.14 -6.07
N ILE A 122 -0.75 -12.47 -5.50
CA ILE A 122 -1.39 -11.28 -6.05
C ILE A 122 -0.63 -10.05 -5.58
N PHE A 123 -0.28 -9.17 -6.52
CA PHE A 123 0.33 -7.87 -6.23
C PHE A 123 -0.68 -6.76 -6.44
N LEU A 124 -0.50 -5.63 -5.75
CA LEU A 124 -1.46 -4.54 -5.79
C LEU A 124 -0.99 -3.41 -6.70
N ARG A 125 -1.95 -2.74 -7.32
CA ARG A 125 -1.79 -1.46 -8.02
C ARG A 125 -2.89 -0.53 -7.54
N GLY A 126 -2.63 0.76 -7.45
CA GLY A 126 -3.66 1.66 -6.94
C GLY A 126 -3.40 3.12 -7.20
N GLY A 127 -4.38 3.93 -6.83
CA GLY A 127 -4.34 5.38 -6.86
C GLY A 127 -4.91 5.96 -5.58
N ILE A 128 -4.36 7.10 -5.16
CA ILE A 128 -4.79 7.86 -3.99
C ILE A 128 -5.23 9.25 -4.45
N SER A 129 -6.44 9.65 -4.05
CA SER A 129 -6.98 10.99 -4.25
C SER A 129 -7.22 11.69 -2.91
N SER A 130 -7.20 13.02 -2.93
CA SER A 130 -7.63 13.84 -1.80
C SER A 130 -9.04 14.44 -1.93
N LYS A 131 -9.76 14.10 -3.00
CA LYS A 131 -11.11 14.58 -3.26
C LYS A 131 -12.15 13.81 -2.46
N TYR A 132 -13.35 14.41 -2.41
CA TYR A 132 -14.48 13.86 -1.67
C TYR A 132 -14.90 12.50 -2.22
N ALA A 133 -15.10 11.56 -1.30
CA ALA A 133 -15.75 10.29 -1.54
C ALA A 133 -16.62 9.92 -0.34
N TYR A 134 -17.62 9.09 -0.60
CA TYR A 134 -18.48 8.52 0.40
C TYR A 134 -18.69 7.04 0.09
N ILE A 135 -18.47 6.22 1.10
CA ILE A 135 -18.76 4.79 1.06
C ILE A 135 -19.97 4.52 1.93
N LYS A 136 -20.91 3.73 1.40
CA LYS A 136 -22.00 3.15 2.17
C LYS A 136 -22.28 1.76 1.64
N ASP A 137 -22.15 0.76 2.51
CA ASP A 137 -22.29 -0.65 2.15
C ASP A 137 -21.36 -1.02 0.99
N ASN A 138 -21.92 -1.38 -0.18
CA ASN A 138 -21.16 -1.72 -1.39
C ASN A 138 -21.09 -0.56 -2.41
N PHE A 139 -21.51 0.65 -2.03
CA PHE A 139 -21.49 1.82 -2.88
C PHE A 139 -20.35 2.75 -2.50
N ALA A 140 -19.55 3.13 -3.49
CA ALA A 140 -18.56 4.19 -3.38
C ALA A 140 -18.87 5.27 -4.42
N VAL A 141 -19.05 6.51 -3.98
CA VAL A 141 -19.42 7.64 -4.84
C VAL A 141 -18.61 8.89 -4.51
N GLY A 142 -18.39 9.73 -5.52
CA GLY A 142 -17.69 11.02 -5.37
C GLY A 142 -16.48 11.14 -6.29
N GLU A 143 -16.04 12.37 -6.51
CA GLU A 143 -14.89 12.70 -7.38
C GLU A 143 -13.61 11.98 -6.92
N GLY A 144 -13.42 11.77 -5.62
CA GLY A 144 -12.26 11.06 -5.08
C GLY A 144 -12.18 9.60 -5.50
N VAL A 145 -13.31 8.94 -5.71
CA VAL A 145 -13.31 7.56 -6.23
C VAL A 145 -12.86 7.54 -7.68
N ILE A 146 -13.36 8.49 -8.48
CA ILE A 146 -13.02 8.64 -9.90
C ILE A 146 -11.54 9.00 -10.05
N GLU A 147 -11.06 10.00 -9.30
CA GLU A 147 -9.68 10.47 -9.36
C GLU A 147 -8.70 9.37 -8.89
N ALA A 148 -9.03 8.61 -7.84
CA ALA A 148 -8.23 7.47 -7.39
C ALA A 148 -8.22 6.34 -8.43
N TYR A 149 -9.36 6.04 -9.07
CA TYR A 149 -9.44 5.06 -10.15
C TYR A 149 -8.58 5.48 -11.36
N LEU A 150 -8.67 6.74 -11.81
CA LEU A 150 -7.86 7.22 -12.94
C LEU A 150 -6.36 7.20 -12.61
N ALA A 151 -5.99 7.54 -11.37
CA ALA A 151 -4.61 7.40 -10.91
C ALA A 151 -4.13 5.93 -10.96
N GLU A 152 -4.98 4.98 -10.59
CA GLU A 152 -4.70 3.54 -10.72
C GLU A 152 -4.54 3.12 -12.19
N SER A 153 -5.50 3.47 -13.04
CA SER A 153 -5.63 2.91 -14.39
C SER A 153 -4.71 3.58 -15.41
N GLU A 154 -4.43 4.86 -15.26
CA GLU A 154 -3.69 5.67 -16.24
C GLU A 154 -2.26 6.00 -15.80
N ILE A 155 -2.05 6.21 -14.50
CA ILE A 155 -0.77 6.73 -13.95
C ILE A 155 0.08 5.60 -13.36
N ALA A 156 -0.52 4.73 -12.54
CA ALA A 156 0.25 3.74 -11.80
C ALA A 156 1.06 2.82 -12.73
N LYS A 157 0.44 2.32 -13.81
CA LYS A 157 0.98 1.43 -14.88
C LYS A 157 1.62 0.12 -14.40
N ASN A 158 2.52 0.20 -13.42
CA ASN A 158 3.25 -0.86 -12.72
C ASN A 158 2.58 -1.21 -11.36
N PRO A 159 3.00 -2.29 -10.68
CA PRO A 159 2.48 -2.72 -9.37
C PRO A 159 2.87 -1.79 -8.21
N ARG A 160 2.29 -0.59 -8.19
CA ARG A 160 2.49 0.45 -7.18
C ARG A 160 1.18 1.20 -6.90
N ILE A 161 1.11 1.85 -5.75
CA ILE A 161 -0.02 2.71 -5.36
C ILE A 161 0.45 4.16 -5.47
N VAL A 162 -0.02 4.88 -6.49
CA VAL A 162 0.44 6.26 -6.79
C VAL A 162 -0.42 7.31 -6.11
N LEU A 163 0.18 8.45 -5.78
CA LEU A 163 -0.54 9.65 -5.38
C LEU A 163 -1.00 10.36 -6.67
N HIS A 164 -2.26 10.77 -6.71
CA HIS A 164 -2.74 11.61 -7.81
C HIS A 164 -1.96 12.94 -7.84
N PRO A 165 -1.63 13.50 -9.04
CA PRO A 165 -0.83 14.72 -9.16
C PRO A 165 -1.34 15.91 -8.33
N SER A 166 -2.66 16.04 -8.16
CA SER A 166 -3.26 17.09 -7.31
C SER A 166 -2.77 17.06 -5.85
N ILE A 167 -2.35 15.90 -5.34
CA ILE A 167 -1.72 15.77 -4.01
C ILE A 167 -0.25 16.18 -4.10
N SER A 168 0.47 15.70 -5.12
CA SER A 168 1.89 15.98 -5.34
C SER A 168 2.18 17.47 -5.55
N GLU A 169 1.24 18.22 -6.11
CA GLU A 169 1.32 19.67 -6.32
C GLU A 169 1.11 20.48 -5.02
N ASN A 170 0.65 19.84 -3.94
CA ASN A 170 0.44 20.50 -2.66
C ASN A 170 1.72 20.52 -1.80
N ASN A 171 2.60 21.49 -2.08
CA ASN A 171 3.91 21.61 -1.42
C ASN A 171 3.86 21.55 0.11
N LYS A 172 2.87 22.21 0.75
CA LYS A 172 2.74 22.19 2.22
C LYS A 172 2.43 20.79 2.76
N LEU A 173 1.60 20.02 2.06
CA LEU A 173 1.27 18.66 2.46
C LEU A 173 2.47 17.72 2.24
N ILE A 174 3.15 17.84 1.10
CA ILE A 174 4.36 17.07 0.79
C ILE A 174 5.45 17.35 1.81
N GLU A 175 5.70 18.61 2.17
CA GLU A 175 6.66 18.98 3.21
C GLU A 175 6.36 18.30 4.55
N LYS A 176 5.09 18.21 4.95
CA LYS A 176 4.72 17.48 6.19
C LYS A 176 4.89 15.97 6.07
N ILE A 177 4.65 15.39 4.90
CA ILE A 177 4.88 13.95 4.66
C ILE A 177 6.38 13.64 4.72
N GLU A 178 7.22 14.47 4.10
CA GLU A 178 8.68 14.32 4.13
C GLU A 178 9.23 14.56 5.55
N TYR A 179 8.74 15.58 6.24
CA TYR A 179 9.11 15.86 7.63
C TYR A 179 8.84 14.65 8.54
N LEU A 180 7.62 14.09 8.47
CA LEU A 180 7.27 12.89 9.25
C LEU A 180 8.10 11.68 8.81
N SER A 181 8.41 11.56 7.52
CA SER A 181 9.27 10.48 7.01
C SER A 181 10.65 10.52 7.64
N GLU A 182 11.29 11.68 7.66
CA GLU A 182 12.61 11.87 8.27
C GLU A 182 12.58 11.61 9.77
N LEU A 183 11.61 12.22 10.47
CA LEU A 183 11.49 12.14 11.92
C LEU A 183 11.24 10.70 12.41
N MET A 184 10.37 9.97 11.72
CA MET A 184 9.84 8.69 12.20
C MET A 184 10.50 7.48 11.54
N TYR A 185 11.10 7.61 10.35
CA TYR A 185 11.53 6.47 9.54
C TYR A 185 13.00 6.50 9.12
N GLY A 186 13.79 7.40 9.70
CA GLY A 186 15.26 7.39 9.59
C GLY A 186 15.76 7.63 8.17
N GLY A 187 15.12 8.57 7.47
CA GLY A 187 15.43 8.94 6.08
C GLY A 187 14.82 8.04 5.00
N ARG A 188 14.02 7.03 5.37
CA ARG A 188 13.19 6.30 4.41
C ARG A 188 11.86 7.00 4.25
N SER A 189 11.63 7.60 3.09
CA SER A 189 10.37 8.26 2.78
C SER A 189 9.22 7.26 2.65
N LEU A 190 8.05 7.60 3.20
CA LEU A 190 6.80 6.87 2.97
C LEU A 190 6.37 6.91 1.49
N ILE A 191 6.81 7.95 0.80
CA ILE A 191 6.55 8.19 -0.61
C ILE A 191 7.87 8.25 -1.38
N GLN A 192 7.96 7.57 -2.50
CA GLN A 192 9.10 7.69 -3.40
C GLN A 192 8.65 8.28 -4.73
N SER A 193 9.51 9.06 -5.37
CA SER A 193 9.37 9.39 -6.78
C SER A 193 9.94 8.26 -7.62
N ASP A 194 9.19 7.82 -8.62
CA ASP A 194 9.69 6.84 -9.56
C ASP A 194 10.73 7.46 -10.50
N PRO A 195 11.93 6.88 -10.62
CA PRO A 195 12.98 7.44 -11.46
C PRO A 195 12.65 7.46 -12.96
N LYS A 196 11.66 6.68 -13.42
CA LYS A 196 11.29 6.59 -14.84
C LYS A 196 10.23 7.60 -15.26
N ASP A 197 9.28 7.92 -14.38
CA ASP A 197 8.15 8.82 -14.72
C ASP A 197 7.89 9.96 -13.71
N GLY A 198 8.63 10.01 -12.60
CA GLY A 198 8.55 11.09 -11.62
C GLY A 198 7.35 11.04 -10.68
N HIS A 199 6.38 10.14 -10.91
CA HIS A 199 5.18 10.07 -10.08
C HIS A 199 5.50 9.59 -8.66
N LEU A 200 4.85 10.19 -7.66
CA LEU A 200 4.98 9.79 -6.28
C LEU A 200 4.13 8.55 -6.00
N PHE A 201 4.69 7.58 -5.30
CA PHE A 201 4.00 6.34 -4.92
C PHE A 201 4.33 5.93 -3.49
N LEU A 202 3.44 5.14 -2.87
CA LEU A 202 3.67 4.59 -1.52
C LEU A 202 4.82 3.58 -1.52
N ASP A 203 5.88 3.87 -0.77
CA ASP A 203 7.04 3.02 -0.58
C ASP A 203 6.82 2.00 0.55
N TYR A 204 5.98 1.01 0.28
CA TYR A 204 5.64 0.00 1.29
C TYR A 204 6.84 -0.87 1.69
N ILE A 205 7.82 -1.11 0.80
CA ILE A 205 9.04 -1.85 1.15
C ILE A 205 9.95 -0.99 2.04
N GLY A 206 10.19 0.27 1.68
CA GLY A 206 10.96 1.17 2.54
C GLY A 206 10.33 1.35 3.92
N TYR A 207 9.01 1.51 3.99
CA TYR A 207 8.27 1.49 5.26
C TYR A 207 8.49 0.19 6.05
N THR A 208 8.42 -0.97 5.38
CA THR A 208 8.66 -2.26 6.02
C THR A 208 10.04 -2.30 6.66
N LEU A 209 11.08 -1.87 5.93
CA LEU A 209 12.45 -1.90 6.40
C LEU A 209 12.71 -0.86 7.51
N SER A 210 12.10 0.32 7.44
CA SER A 210 12.26 1.36 8.46
C SER A 210 11.62 0.98 9.79
N SER A 211 10.53 0.19 9.78
CA SER A 211 9.84 -0.29 11.00
C SER A 211 10.73 -1.12 11.94
N SER A 212 11.82 -1.68 11.44
CA SER A 212 12.81 -2.47 12.21
C SER A 212 14.21 -1.86 12.23
N SER A 213 14.38 -0.65 11.68
CA SER A 213 15.67 0.00 11.53
C SER A 213 15.99 0.89 12.72
N LEU A 214 17.15 0.67 13.34
CA LEU A 214 17.67 1.55 14.41
C LEU A 214 18.07 2.96 13.89
N LYS A 215 18.05 3.20 12.58
CA LYS A 215 18.18 4.55 12.00
C LYS A 215 16.92 5.40 12.25
N SER A 216 15.76 4.77 12.46
CA SER A 216 14.56 5.47 12.93
C SER A 216 14.73 5.80 14.41
N ALA A 217 14.61 7.09 14.75
CA ALA A 217 14.68 7.53 16.14
C ALA A 217 13.55 6.92 17.00
N ALA A 218 12.36 6.73 16.41
CA ALA A 218 11.24 6.08 17.08
C ALA A 218 11.54 4.60 17.39
N VAL A 219 12.07 3.86 16.42
CA VAL A 219 12.45 2.45 16.60
C VAL A 219 13.62 2.31 17.57
N ALA A 220 14.62 3.20 17.49
CA ALA A 220 15.75 3.20 18.42
C ALA A 220 15.31 3.41 19.88
N ARG A 221 14.38 4.35 20.13
CA ARG A 221 13.79 4.55 21.46
C ARG A 221 12.98 3.35 21.92
N ALA A 222 12.12 2.81 21.05
CA ALA A 222 11.31 1.63 21.37
C ALA A 222 12.17 0.40 21.69
N ALA A 223 13.30 0.24 21.00
CA ALA A 223 14.24 -0.86 21.23
C ALA A 223 14.90 -0.85 22.61
N LEU A 224 15.11 0.33 23.20
CA LEU A 224 15.64 0.46 24.57
C LEU A 224 14.63 -0.04 25.62
N ILE A 225 13.34 0.15 25.36
CA ILE A 225 12.26 -0.22 26.27
C ILE A 225 11.87 -1.70 26.06
N ASN A 226 11.85 -2.16 24.81
CA ASN A 226 11.41 -3.49 24.43
C ASN A 226 12.33 -4.12 23.36
N PRO A 227 13.52 -4.62 23.75
CA PRO A 227 14.47 -5.21 22.81
C PRO A 227 13.95 -6.51 22.17
N ILE A 228 13.13 -7.29 22.90
CA ILE A 228 12.49 -8.50 22.37
C ILE A 228 11.52 -8.13 21.24
N GLY A 229 10.75 -7.05 21.42
CA GLY A 229 9.86 -6.51 20.39
C GLY A 229 10.60 -6.12 19.11
N LEU A 230 11.78 -5.50 19.23
CA LEU A 230 12.62 -5.19 18.06
C LEU A 230 13.07 -6.46 17.32
N ILE A 231 13.51 -7.49 18.05
CA ILE A 231 13.93 -8.76 17.44
C ILE A 231 12.75 -9.41 16.70
N ALA A 232 11.57 -9.42 17.31
CA ALA A 232 10.36 -9.90 16.67
C ALA A 232 10.04 -9.10 15.39
N GLN A 233 10.11 -7.76 15.46
CA GLN A 233 9.87 -6.90 14.30
C GLN A 233 10.87 -7.14 13.17
N LYS A 234 12.16 -7.32 13.48
CA LYS A 234 13.18 -7.71 12.49
C LYS A 234 12.86 -9.05 11.82
N SER A 235 12.37 -10.02 12.59
CA SER A 235 11.93 -11.31 12.05
C SER A 235 10.74 -11.15 11.09
N VAL A 236 9.76 -10.31 11.45
CA VAL A 236 8.61 -9.96 10.60
C VAL A 236 9.08 -9.28 9.31
N THR A 237 9.95 -8.28 9.40
CA THR A 237 10.54 -7.59 8.23
C THR A 237 11.23 -8.59 7.30
N LYS A 238 12.12 -9.45 7.84
CA LYS A 238 12.81 -10.46 7.04
C LYS A 238 11.83 -11.41 6.35
N LYS A 239 10.80 -11.88 7.07
CA LYS A 239 9.77 -12.75 6.51
C LYS A 239 8.98 -12.06 5.41
N PHE A 240 8.64 -10.77 5.57
CA PHE A 240 7.98 -9.98 4.53
C PHE A 240 8.81 -9.95 3.26
N ILE A 241 10.10 -9.56 3.37
CA ILE A 241 11.01 -9.45 2.22
C ILE A 241 11.23 -10.80 1.55
N GLN A 242 11.44 -11.85 2.33
CA GLN A 242 11.55 -13.22 1.82
C GLN A 242 10.31 -13.61 1.01
N ARG A 243 9.11 -13.49 1.60
CA ARG A 243 7.86 -13.88 0.95
C ARG A 243 7.58 -13.04 -0.30
N HIS A 244 7.88 -11.74 -0.26
CA HIS A 244 7.76 -10.87 -1.41
C HIS A 244 8.67 -11.32 -2.56
N SER A 245 9.96 -11.59 -2.25
CA SER A 245 10.92 -12.07 -3.24
C SER A 245 10.54 -13.42 -3.85
N GLU A 246 10.05 -14.36 -3.04
CA GLU A 246 9.59 -15.69 -3.47
C GLU A 246 8.37 -15.58 -4.39
N ALA A 247 7.37 -14.78 -4.01
CA ALA A 247 6.16 -14.57 -4.81
C ALA A 247 6.50 -13.90 -6.15
N LEU A 248 7.41 -12.93 -6.14
CA LEU A 248 7.82 -12.20 -7.34
C LEU A 248 8.64 -13.07 -8.29
N LYS A 249 9.56 -13.90 -7.77
CA LYS A 249 10.29 -14.90 -8.56
C LYS A 249 9.33 -15.85 -9.28
N ARG A 250 8.41 -16.47 -8.53
CA ARG A 250 7.39 -17.37 -9.11
C ARG A 250 6.58 -16.70 -10.22
N LYS A 251 6.12 -15.47 -10.00
CA LYS A 251 5.33 -14.74 -10.99
C LYS A 251 6.16 -14.36 -12.23
N LEU A 252 7.42 -13.97 -12.06
CA LEU A 252 8.33 -13.71 -13.20
C LEU A 252 8.58 -14.96 -14.03
N ASP A 253 8.83 -16.11 -13.38
CA ASP A 253 9.07 -17.38 -14.06
C ASP A 253 7.82 -17.86 -14.81
N GLU A 254 6.64 -17.72 -14.21
CA GLU A 254 5.35 -17.98 -14.84
C GLU A 254 5.17 -17.12 -16.11
N ILE A 255 5.39 -15.81 -16.01
CA ILE A 255 5.22 -14.88 -17.16
C ILE A 255 6.24 -15.20 -18.26
N ARG A 256 7.51 -15.48 -17.92
CA ARG A 256 8.55 -15.84 -18.89
C ARG A 256 8.22 -17.15 -19.60
N GLY A 257 7.80 -18.19 -18.87
CA GLY A 257 7.37 -19.45 -19.47
C GLY A 257 6.12 -19.32 -20.34
N ASN A 258 5.22 -18.37 -20.04
CA ASN A 258 4.10 -18.03 -20.93
C ASN A 258 4.58 -17.32 -22.20
N LEU A 259 5.56 -16.42 -22.07
CA LEU A 259 6.11 -15.66 -23.19
C LEU A 259 6.84 -16.58 -24.18
N GLU A 260 7.64 -17.52 -23.68
CA GLU A 260 8.36 -18.52 -24.49
C GLU A 260 7.42 -19.45 -25.28
N ARG A 261 6.23 -19.73 -24.73
CA ARG A 261 5.22 -20.56 -25.39
C ARG A 261 4.35 -19.79 -26.38
N ALA A 262 4.31 -18.47 -26.28
CA ALA A 262 3.52 -17.64 -27.19
C ALA A 262 4.27 -17.48 -28.52
N GLU A 263 3.53 -17.55 -29.63
CA GLU A 263 4.12 -17.29 -30.95
C GLU A 263 4.67 -15.86 -31.01
N SER A 264 5.93 -15.73 -31.44
CA SER A 264 6.60 -14.44 -31.58
C SER A 264 5.77 -13.49 -32.45
N GLU A 265 5.74 -12.21 -32.07
CA GLU A 265 4.98 -11.14 -32.76
C GLU A 265 3.45 -11.34 -32.77
N SER A 266 2.92 -12.35 -32.07
CA SER A 266 1.48 -12.46 -31.85
C SER A 266 0.97 -11.39 -30.87
N LYS A 267 -0.33 -11.07 -30.97
CA LYS A 267 -0.99 -10.18 -30.00
C LYS A 267 -0.88 -10.68 -28.56
N GLU A 268 -0.87 -12.00 -28.36
CA GLU A 268 -0.73 -12.57 -27.01
C GLU A 268 0.71 -12.42 -26.52
N HIS A 269 1.72 -12.66 -27.37
CA HIS A 269 3.12 -12.41 -27.03
C HIS A 269 3.35 -10.95 -26.62
N GLU A 270 2.81 -9.98 -27.37
CA GLU A 270 2.89 -8.56 -26.98
C GLU A 270 2.23 -8.28 -25.62
N LYS A 271 1.06 -8.88 -25.37
CA LYS A 271 0.34 -8.70 -24.12
C LYS A 271 1.13 -9.27 -22.94
N ILE A 272 1.70 -10.47 -23.07
CA ILE A 272 2.54 -11.09 -22.04
C ILE A 272 3.81 -10.26 -21.82
N ALA A 273 4.45 -9.75 -22.88
CA ALA A 273 5.62 -8.89 -22.77
C ALA A 273 5.32 -7.58 -22.00
N ARG A 274 4.13 -6.99 -22.21
CA ARG A 274 3.67 -5.82 -21.43
C ARG A 274 3.41 -6.15 -19.97
N VAL A 275 2.96 -7.36 -19.65
CA VAL A 275 2.83 -7.80 -18.25
C VAL A 275 4.20 -8.03 -17.64
N LEU A 276 5.13 -8.66 -18.37
CA LEU A 276 6.50 -8.90 -17.92
C LEU A 276 7.20 -7.59 -17.56
N SER A 277 7.06 -6.53 -18.37
CA SER A 277 7.70 -5.23 -18.09
C SER A 277 7.24 -4.61 -16.77
N LYS A 278 5.96 -4.77 -16.41
CA LYS A 278 5.40 -4.33 -15.11
C LYS A 278 6.04 -5.07 -13.93
N PHE A 279 6.27 -6.37 -14.08
CA PHE A 279 6.90 -7.19 -13.03
C PHE A 279 8.42 -7.01 -12.97
N ILE A 280 9.07 -6.67 -14.08
CA ILE A 280 10.47 -6.21 -14.09
C ILE A 280 10.59 -4.91 -13.29
N TRP A 281 9.67 -3.95 -13.47
CA TRP A 281 9.65 -2.75 -12.64
C TRP A 281 9.55 -3.09 -11.14
N LEU A 282 8.64 -4.01 -10.78
CA LEU A 282 8.47 -4.43 -9.39
C LEU A 282 9.73 -5.11 -8.83
N LYS A 283 10.43 -5.89 -9.66
CA LYS A 283 11.74 -6.49 -9.34
C LYS A 283 12.78 -5.41 -9.05
N GLU A 284 12.88 -4.42 -9.92
CA GLU A 284 13.81 -3.30 -9.74
C GLU A 284 13.49 -2.51 -8.47
N TYR A 285 12.22 -2.22 -8.20
CA TYR A 285 11.78 -1.56 -6.98
C TYR A 285 12.14 -2.38 -5.73
N HIS A 286 11.87 -3.69 -5.72
CA HIS A 286 12.26 -4.60 -4.64
C HIS A 286 13.78 -4.55 -4.41
N ASN A 287 14.56 -4.83 -5.44
CA ASN A 287 16.01 -4.91 -5.34
C ASN A 287 16.62 -3.58 -4.89
N ARG A 288 16.21 -2.43 -5.47
CA ARG A 288 16.70 -1.12 -5.03
C ARG A 288 16.40 -0.85 -3.56
N SER A 289 15.21 -1.24 -3.10
CA SER A 289 14.78 -1.00 -1.71
C SER A 289 15.64 -1.76 -0.69
N ILE A 290 16.02 -3.01 -1.03
CA ILE A 290 16.78 -3.88 -0.11
C ILE A 290 18.30 -3.87 -0.35
N ALA A 291 18.80 -3.36 -1.47
CA ALA A 291 20.23 -3.38 -1.81
C ALA A 291 21.13 -2.67 -0.79
N VAL A 292 20.55 -1.78 0.02
CA VAL A 292 21.26 -1.07 1.09
C VAL A 292 21.33 -1.86 2.40
N GLU A 293 20.67 -3.02 2.48
CA GLU A 293 20.57 -3.88 3.66
C GLU A 293 21.33 -5.20 3.44
N LYS A 294 22.59 -5.25 3.90
CA LYS A 294 23.49 -6.40 3.70
C LYS A 294 22.87 -7.74 4.15
N GLU A 295 22.06 -7.73 5.21
CA GLU A 295 21.41 -8.94 5.74
C GLU A 295 20.30 -9.51 4.84
N LEU A 296 19.88 -8.75 3.81
CA LEU A 296 18.81 -9.12 2.88
C LEU A 296 19.32 -9.39 1.46
N GLU A 297 20.63 -9.33 1.20
CA GLU A 297 21.23 -9.54 -0.12
C GLU A 297 20.81 -10.88 -0.77
N SER A 298 20.60 -11.93 0.03
CA SER A 298 20.13 -13.25 -0.45
C SER A 298 18.71 -13.22 -1.04
N HIS A 299 17.95 -12.15 -0.82
CA HIS A 299 16.59 -11.96 -1.32
C HIS A 299 16.53 -11.11 -2.59
N LEU A 300 17.68 -10.63 -3.09
CA LEU A 300 17.74 -10.03 -4.42
C LEU A 300 17.26 -11.03 -5.49
N ILE A 301 16.65 -10.47 -6.54
CA ILE A 301 16.08 -11.22 -7.65
C ILE A 301 16.89 -10.92 -8.91
N GLU A 302 17.37 -11.97 -9.56
CA GLU A 302 18.15 -11.87 -10.80
C GLU A 302 17.32 -11.40 -12.01
#